data_AF-A0A947AAW4-F1
#
_entry.id   AF-A0A947AAW4-F1
#
_cell.length_a   1.000
_cell.length_b   1.000
_cell.length_c   1.000
_cell.angle_alpha   90.00
_cell.angle_beta   90.00
_cell.angle_gamma   90.00
#
_symmetry.space_group_name_H-M   'P 1'
#
loop_
_entity.id
_entity.type
_entity.pdbx_description
1 polymer ?
#
loop_
_entity_poly.entity_id
_entity_poly.type
_entity_poly.pdbx_seq_one_letter_code
_entity_poly.pdbx_strand_id
1 'polypeptide(L)'
;MIRSHPLDSPVPLAERMRPVRAEHFFGQEKILAKGKILRELMHSGSIPSMILWGPPGTGKTSLATILSGAVGGHFVFFSAVLSGIQQVKKIVIEAREQ
;
A
#
# COMPACT_ATOMS: atom_id res chain seq x y z
N MET A 1 -24.68 25.19 12.97
CA MET A 1 -24.08 24.18 12.07
C MET A 1 -22.66 23.93 12.56
N ILE A 2 -22.44 22.87 13.34
CA ILE A 2 -21.13 22.56 13.92
C ILE A 2 -20.30 21.89 12.82
N ARG A 3 -19.21 22.53 12.37
CA ARG A 3 -18.25 21.90 11.48
C ARG A 3 -17.44 20.92 12.31
N SER A 4 -17.43 19.64 11.92
CA SER A 4 -16.56 18.63 12.55
C SER A 4 -15.10 19.04 12.38
N HIS A 5 -14.34 19.01 13.46
CA HIS A 5 -12.92 19.33 13.44
C HIS A 5 -12.16 18.16 12.78
N PRO A 6 -11.06 18.39 12.05
CA PRO A 6 -10.24 17.31 11.47
C PRO A 6 -9.73 16.28 12.49
N LEU A 7 -9.71 16.65 13.77
CA LEU A 7 -9.36 15.79 14.91
C LEU A 7 -10.50 14.84 15.33
N ASP A 8 -11.74 15.09 14.92
CA ASP A 8 -12.92 14.27 15.22
C ASP A 8 -13.05 13.07 14.26
N SER A 9 -12.06 12.84 13.39
CA SER A 9 -12.07 11.69 12.48
C SER A 9 -11.88 10.38 13.26
N PRO A 10 -12.78 9.38 13.09
CA PRO A 10 -12.65 8.08 13.74
C PRO A 10 -11.45 7.27 13.23
N VAL A 11 -10.80 7.71 12.14
CA VAL A 11 -9.65 7.04 11.53
C VAL A 11 -8.40 7.38 12.34
N PRO A 12 -7.60 6.41 12.81
CA PRO A 12 -6.38 6.67 13.59
C PRO A 12 -5.37 7.58 12.85
N LEU A 13 -4.63 8.41 13.60
CA LEU A 13 -3.62 9.32 13.03
C LEU A 13 -2.61 8.58 12.13
N ALA A 14 -2.14 7.41 12.57
CA ALA A 14 -1.18 6.62 11.82
C ALA A 14 -1.70 6.22 10.42
N GLU A 15 -3.00 5.95 10.29
CA GLU A 15 -3.62 5.64 9.00
C GLU A 15 -3.69 6.89 8.12
N ARG A 16 -4.07 8.03 8.70
CA ARG A 16 -4.15 9.32 7.99
C ARG A 16 -2.78 9.83 7.52
N MET A 17 -1.73 9.53 8.26
CA MET A 17 -0.36 9.95 7.96
C MET A 17 0.34 9.00 6.97
N ARG A 18 -0.31 7.94 6.49
CA ARG A 18 0.31 7.04 5.52
C ARG A 18 0.68 7.81 4.23
N PRO A 19 1.92 7.68 3.75
CA PRO A 19 2.33 8.34 2.52
C PRO A 19 1.59 7.76 1.32
N VAL A 20 1.15 8.65 0.43
CA VAL A 20 0.45 8.31 -0.82
C VAL A 20 1.37 8.34 -2.04
N ARG A 21 2.58 8.88 -1.89
CA ARG A 21 3.59 8.98 -2.95
C ARG A 21 4.96 8.63 -2.39
N ALA A 22 5.84 8.14 -3.27
CA ALA A 22 7.18 7.73 -2.88
C ALA A 22 8.06 8.88 -2.37
N GLU A 23 7.79 10.12 -2.79
CA GLU A 23 8.48 11.33 -2.31
C GLU A 23 8.21 11.62 -0.83
N HIS A 24 7.10 11.12 -0.29
CA HIS A 24 6.72 11.30 1.11
C HIS A 24 7.07 10.06 1.96
N PHE A 25 7.76 9.08 1.38
CA PHE A 25 8.17 7.86 2.07
C PHE A 25 9.62 8.00 2.55
N PHE A 26 9.82 8.01 3.88
CA PHE A 26 11.11 8.30 4.50
C PHE A 26 11.83 7.03 4.98
N GLY A 27 13.18 7.02 4.92
CA GLY A 27 14.02 6.01 5.57
C GLY A 27 14.27 4.72 4.78
N GLN A 28 13.89 4.67 3.50
CA GLN A 28 14.13 3.52 2.60
C GLN A 28 14.82 3.94 1.29
N GLU A 29 15.71 4.93 1.35
CA GLU A 29 16.37 5.54 0.19
C GLU A 29 17.18 4.50 -0.61
N LYS A 30 17.77 3.49 0.06
CA LYS A 30 18.56 2.45 -0.60
C LYS A 30 17.77 1.66 -1.66
N ILE A 31 16.45 1.55 -1.50
CA ILE A 31 15.55 0.81 -2.39
C ILE A 31 14.60 1.72 -3.19
N LEU A 32 14.38 2.97 -2.74
CA LEU A 32 13.47 3.94 -3.36
C LEU A 32 14.14 5.14 -4.06
N ALA A 33 15.47 5.29 -3.95
CA ALA A 33 16.19 6.31 -4.69
C ALA A 33 16.04 6.13 -6.21
N LYS A 34 16.29 7.19 -6.97
CA LYS A 34 16.29 7.17 -8.44
C LYS A 34 17.23 6.06 -8.95
N GLY A 35 16.80 5.29 -9.94
CA GLY A 35 17.57 4.17 -10.50
C GLY A 35 17.56 2.89 -9.64
N LYS A 36 16.81 2.86 -8.53
CA LYS A 36 16.62 1.64 -7.72
C LYS A 36 15.39 0.88 -8.16
N ILE A 37 15.42 -0.43 -7.95
CA ILE A 37 14.41 -1.37 -8.46
C ILE A 37 12.98 -0.94 -8.14
N LEU A 38 12.65 -0.55 -6.91
CA LEU A 38 11.28 -0.18 -6.57
C LEU A 38 10.86 1.15 -7.20
N ARG A 39 11.80 2.07 -7.40
CA ARG A 39 11.52 3.33 -8.08
C ARG A 39 11.28 3.11 -9.58
N GLU A 40 12.08 2.25 -10.22
CA GLU A 40 11.88 1.88 -11.63
C GLU A 40 10.56 1.10 -11.84
N LEU A 41 10.17 0.24 -10.91
CA LEU A 41 8.89 -0.48 -10.96
C LEU A 41 7.67 0.46 -10.87
N MET A 42 7.80 1.62 -10.22
CA MET A 42 6.74 2.63 -10.25
C MET A 42 6.56 3.26 -11.63
N HIS A 43 7.57 3.17 -12.50
CA HIS A 43 7.56 3.74 -13.84
C HIS A 43 7.31 2.69 -14.95
N SER A 44 7.49 1.40 -14.66
CA SER A 44 7.32 0.31 -15.64
C SER A 44 5.86 -0.01 -16.01
N GLY A 45 4.88 0.52 -15.27
CA GLY A 45 3.45 0.28 -15.50
C GLY A 45 2.97 -1.12 -15.07
N SER A 46 3.85 -1.96 -14.52
CA SER A 46 3.47 -3.27 -13.98
C SER A 46 4.39 -3.66 -12.82
N ILE A 47 3.83 -4.37 -11.84
CA ILE A 47 4.53 -4.83 -10.64
C ILE A 47 4.57 -6.36 -10.67
N PRO A 48 5.76 -7.00 -10.61
CA PRO A 48 5.85 -8.44 -10.52
C PRO A 48 5.40 -8.95 -9.14
N SER A 49 5.07 -10.24 -9.05
CA SER A 49 4.84 -10.90 -7.76
C SER A 49 6.04 -10.70 -6.82
N MET A 50 5.80 -10.21 -5.61
CA MET A 50 6.87 -9.91 -4.66
C MET A 50 6.43 -10.07 -3.20
N ILE A 51 7.42 -10.20 -2.31
CA ILE A 51 7.24 -10.19 -0.86
C ILE A 51 8.01 -9.01 -0.29
N LEU A 52 7.31 -8.10 0.40
CA LEU A 52 7.95 -7.03 1.18
C LEU A 52 8.23 -7.56 2.60
N TRP A 53 9.50 -7.70 2.96
CA TRP A 53 9.92 -8.26 4.25
C TRP A 53 10.69 -7.24 5.10
N GLY A 54 10.42 -7.26 6.41
CA GLY A 54 11.09 -6.38 7.38
C GLY A 54 10.34 -6.25 8.71
N PRO A 55 10.99 -5.68 9.76
CA PRO A 55 10.40 -5.48 11.09
C PRO A 55 9.05 -4.73 11.09
N PRO A 56 8.20 -4.84 12.13
CA PRO A 56 6.97 -4.06 12.22
C PRO A 56 7.26 -2.55 12.16
N GLY A 57 6.35 -1.77 11.57
CA GLY A 57 6.50 -0.31 11.46
C GLY A 57 7.42 0.20 10.34
N THR A 58 8.12 -0.68 9.60
CA THR A 58 9.02 -0.28 8.48
C THR A 58 8.32 0.20 7.19
N GLY A 59 6.99 0.31 7.21
CA GLY A 59 6.22 0.87 6.09
C GLY A 59 5.89 -0.11 4.95
N LYS A 60 6.03 -1.44 5.14
CA LYS A 60 5.68 -2.45 4.13
C LYS A 60 4.30 -2.26 3.49
N THR A 61 3.27 -2.11 4.30
CA THR A 61 1.90 -1.91 3.81
C THR A 61 1.77 -0.61 3.04
N SER A 62 2.35 0.49 3.55
CA SER A 62 2.33 1.78 2.88
C SER A 62 3.08 1.74 1.54
N LEU A 63 4.21 1.03 1.48
CA LEU A 63 4.99 0.84 0.27
C LEU A 63 4.21 0.04 -0.78
N ALA A 64 3.49 -1.01 -0.39
CA ALA A 64 2.62 -1.76 -1.29
C ALA A 64 1.50 -0.88 -1.87
N THR A 65 0.89 -0.03 -1.05
CA THR A 65 -0.13 0.93 -1.50
C THR A 65 0.44 1.96 -2.48
N ILE A 66 1.62 2.51 -2.20
CA ILE A 66 2.28 3.47 -3.10
C ILE A 66 2.62 2.82 -4.44
N LEU A 67 3.19 1.61 -4.43
CA LEU A 67 3.52 0.88 -5.65
C LEU A 67 2.27 0.66 -6.51
N SER A 68 1.20 0.10 -5.91
CA SER A 68 -0.07 -0.14 -6.61
C SER A 68 -0.64 1.15 -7.20
N GLY A 69 -0.65 2.24 -6.41
CA GLY A 69 -1.12 3.54 -6.87
C GLY A 69 -0.29 4.13 -8.02
N ALA A 70 1.03 3.90 -8.03
CA ALA A 70 1.92 4.38 -9.07
C ALA A 70 1.65 3.73 -10.44
N VAL A 71 1.26 2.44 -10.45
CA VAL A 71 0.91 1.72 -11.69
C VAL A 71 -0.59 1.74 -12.01
N GLY A 72 -1.40 2.46 -11.21
CA GLY A 72 -2.86 2.51 -11.38
C GLY A 72 -3.56 1.17 -11.09
N GLY A 73 -2.93 0.28 -10.32
CA GLY A 73 -3.48 -1.03 -9.98
C GLY A 73 -4.49 -0.99 -8.84
N HIS A 74 -5.41 -1.96 -8.82
CA HIS A 74 -6.37 -2.15 -7.73
C HIS A 74 -5.69 -2.82 -6.52
N PHE A 75 -5.72 -2.16 -5.36
CA PHE A 75 -5.10 -2.67 -4.13
C PHE A 75 -6.15 -3.28 -3.20
N VAL A 76 -5.95 -4.54 -2.81
CA VAL A 76 -6.78 -5.23 -1.81
C VAL A 76 -5.95 -5.57 -0.58
N PHE A 77 -6.34 -5.03 0.57
CA PHE A 77 -5.73 -5.40 1.83
C PHE A 77 -6.28 -6.72 2.34
N PHE A 78 -5.40 -7.67 2.64
CA PHE A 78 -5.75 -8.98 3.17
C PHE A 78 -4.83 -9.34 4.35
N SER A 79 -5.42 -9.83 5.45
CA SER A 79 -4.68 -10.29 6.63
C SER A 79 -4.84 -11.79 6.81
N ALA A 80 -3.76 -12.55 6.65
CA ALA A 80 -3.78 -14.01 6.84
C ALA A 80 -4.15 -14.44 8.27
N VAL A 81 -4.10 -13.53 9.25
CA VAL A 81 -4.48 -13.80 10.66
C VAL A 81 -5.98 -13.63 10.87
N LEU A 82 -6.58 -12.62 10.23
CA LEU A 82 -7.99 -12.26 10.43
C LEU A 82 -8.92 -12.86 9.37
N SER A 83 -8.36 -13.34 8.26
CA SER A 83 -9.12 -13.71 7.07
C SER A 83 -8.96 -15.18 6.71
N GLY A 84 -10.08 -15.81 6.37
CA GLY A 84 -10.15 -17.23 5.99
C GLY A 84 -9.99 -17.47 4.49
N ILE A 85 -9.80 -18.74 4.11
CA ILE A 85 -9.58 -19.15 2.71
C ILE A 85 -10.71 -18.75 1.75
N GLN A 86 -11.95 -18.67 2.24
CA GLN A 86 -13.10 -18.29 1.42
C GLN A 86 -13.02 -16.83 0.93
N GLN A 87 -12.48 -15.93 1.76
CA GLN A 87 -12.28 -14.53 1.39
C GLN A 87 -11.20 -14.39 0.32
N VAL A 88 -10.10 -15.16 0.43
CA VAL A 88 -9.05 -15.19 -0.60
C VAL A 88 -9.64 -15.61 -1.95
N LYS A 89 -10.42 -16.69 -1.98
CA LYS A 89 -11.07 -17.17 -3.21
C LYS A 89 -11.95 -16.10 -3.84
N LYS A 90 -12.73 -15.38 -3.03
CA LYS A 90 -13.57 -14.27 -3.49
C LYS A 90 -12.73 -13.15 -4.13
N ILE A 91 -11.65 -12.71 -3.48
CA ILE A 91 -10.74 -11.68 -4.02
C ILE A 91 -10.15 -12.10 -5.36
N VAL A 92 -9.76 -13.38 -5.49
CA VAL A 92 -9.19 -13.90 -6.74
C VAL A 92 -10.23 -13.96 -7.87
N ILE A 93 -11.49 -14.27 -7.56
CA ILE A 93 -12.58 -14.25 -8.56
C ILE A 93 -12.85 -12.82 -9.00
N GLU A 94 -13.03 -11.88 -8.06
CA GLU A 94 -13.25 -10.46 -8.35
C GLU A 94 -12.13 -9.88 -9.22
N ALA A 95 -10.87 -10.24 -8.94
CA ALA A 95 -9.72 -9.80 -9.74
C ALA A 95 -9.68 -10.37 -11.17
N ARG A 96 -10.38 -11.48 -11.46
CA ARG A 96 -10.48 -12.04 -12.82
C ARG A 96 -11.61 -11.44 -13.65
N GLU A 97 -12.60 -10.86 -12.98
CA GLU A 97 -13.79 -10.26 -13.60
C GLU A 97 -13.62 -8.76 -13.88
N GLN A 98 -12.55 -8.15 -13.35
CA GLN A 98 -12.08 -6.79 -13.66
C GLN A 98 -11.30 -6.75 -14.98
#